data_AF-A0A6N6LPL4-F1
#
_entry.id   AF-A0A6N6LPL4-F1
#
_cell.length_a   1.000
_cell.length_b   1.000
_cell.length_c   1.000
_cell.angle_alpha   90.00
_cell.angle_beta   90.00
_cell.angle_gamma   90.00
#
_symmetry.space_group_name_H-M   'P 1'
#
loop_
_entity.id
_entity.type
_entity.pdbx_description
1 polymer ?
#
loop_
_entity_poly.entity_id
_entity_poly.type
_entity_poly.pdbx_seq_one_letter_code
_entity_poly.pdbx_strand_id
1 'polypeptide(L)'
;MLTPIPVIDFLVKIVNPINDEIIIDPTAGIADFLSISYVNSSSKLDDNNIFGMDIDSDMVKLATLNMLLNGDGNANIEQRSDLGSILYKFDKENNIIKLDPNININGLWDNRADDKALKKFDVVLTNPPFGQERAFYPRNERDNKLL
;
A
#
# COMPACT_ATOMS: atom_id res chain seq x y z
N MET A 1 13.96 -0.75 0.75
CA MET A 1 14.67 0.48 0.32
C MET A 1 14.33 1.53 1.37
N LEU A 2 15.25 2.40 1.75
CA LEU A 2 14.93 3.49 2.69
C LEU A 2 14.83 4.79 1.90
N THR A 3 13.65 5.39 1.91
CA THR A 3 13.41 6.71 1.32
C THR A 3 13.98 7.76 2.29
N PRO A 4 14.77 8.75 1.83
CA PRO A 4 15.29 9.77 2.74
C PRO A 4 14.17 10.51 3.47
N ILE A 5 14.24 10.56 4.81
CA ILE A 5 13.21 11.19 5.66
C ILE A 5 12.83 12.62 5.23
N PRO A 6 13.77 13.50 4.81
CA PRO A 6 13.38 14.84 4.35
C PRO A 6 12.45 14.84 3.13
N VAL A 7 12.54 13.83 2.26
CA VAL A 7 11.64 13.68 1.10
C VAL A 7 10.26 13.22 1.56
N ILE A 8 10.22 12.27 2.50
CA ILE A 8 8.96 11.77 3.06
C ILE A 8 8.23 12.90 3.77
N ASP A 9 8.90 13.60 4.68
CA ASP A 9 8.35 14.73 5.43
C ASP A 9 7.82 15.82 4.51
N PHE A 10 8.57 16.17 3.46
CA PHE A 10 8.12 17.13 2.45
C PHE A 10 6.84 16.69 1.73
N LEU A 11 6.77 15.45 1.27
CA LEU A 11 5.59 14.91 0.58
C LEU A 11 4.38 14.79 1.49
N VAL A 12 4.56 14.31 2.72
CA VAL A 12 3.51 14.22 3.74
C VAL A 12 2.95 15.61 4.05
N LYS A 13 3.79 16.64 4.17
CA LYS A 13 3.33 18.02 4.42
C LYS A 13 2.57 18.63 3.25
N ILE A 14 2.90 18.27 2.01
CA ILE A 14 2.16 18.74 0.83
C ILE A 14 0.82 18.05 0.72
N VAL A 15 0.80 16.72 0.84
CA VAL A 15 -0.42 15.91 0.70
C VAL A 15 -1.34 16.11 1.91
N ASN A 16 -0.75 16.25 3.10
CA ASN A 16 -1.39 16.51 4.38
C ASN A 16 -2.65 15.67 4.62
N PRO A 17 -2.51 14.34 4.80
CA PRO A 17 -3.65 13.46 5.02
C PRO A 17 -4.45 13.85 6.28
N ILE A 18 -5.78 13.73 6.23
CA ILE A 18 -6.70 14.16 7.31
C ILE A 18 -7.53 12.99 7.88
N ASN A 19 -8.12 13.21 9.05
CA ASN A 19 -8.64 12.17 9.96
C ASN A 19 -9.52 11.07 9.34
N ASP A 20 -10.38 11.42 8.39
CA ASP A 20 -11.37 10.51 7.78
C ASP A 20 -10.91 9.91 6.44
N GLU A 21 -9.70 10.24 5.99
CA GLU A 21 -9.13 9.72 4.74
C GLU A 21 -8.53 8.34 4.94
N ILE A 22 -8.71 7.48 3.93
CA ILE A 22 -8.11 6.16 3.86
C ILE A 22 -6.79 6.25 3.09
N ILE A 23 -5.70 5.89 3.76
CA ILE A 23 -4.33 6.06 3.25
C ILE A 23 -3.72 4.71 2.95
N ILE A 24 -2.96 4.62 1.85
CA ILE A 24 -2.16 3.43 1.54
C ILE A 24 -0.73 3.74 1.08
N ASP A 25 0.21 2.91 1.52
CA ASP A 25 1.50 2.68 0.86
C ASP A 25 1.54 1.24 0.30
N PRO A 26 1.34 1.04 -1.02
CA PRO A 26 1.31 -0.29 -1.64
C PRO A 26 2.68 -0.97 -1.74
N THR A 27 3.77 -0.29 -1.38
CA THR A 27 5.12 -0.84 -1.31
C THR A 27 5.83 -0.28 -0.08
N ALA A 28 5.25 -0.60 1.09
CA ALA A 28 5.45 0.11 2.35
C ALA A 28 6.90 0.12 2.84
N GLY A 29 7.72 -0.89 2.51
CA GLY A 29 9.01 -1.08 3.15
C GLY A 29 8.83 -1.14 4.66
N ILE A 30 9.43 -0.19 5.39
CA ILE A 30 9.29 -0.05 6.85
C ILE A 30 8.18 0.96 7.26
N ALA A 31 7.29 1.32 6.34
CA ALA A 31 6.14 2.21 6.54
C ALA A 31 6.47 3.66 6.97
N ASP A 32 7.63 4.20 6.59
CA ASP A 32 7.98 5.59 6.95
C ASP A 32 6.98 6.63 6.41
N PHE A 33 6.39 6.42 5.22
CA PHE A 33 5.33 7.31 4.72
C PHE A 33 4.10 7.30 5.62
N LEU A 34 3.69 6.12 6.09
CA LEU A 34 2.50 5.96 6.92
C LEU A 34 2.75 6.46 8.35
N SER A 35 3.89 6.15 8.95
CA SER A 35 4.23 6.57 10.30
C SER A 35 4.41 8.09 10.39
N ILE A 36 5.08 8.70 9.41
CA ILE A 36 5.22 10.16 9.35
C ILE A 36 3.87 10.84 9.07
N SER A 37 2.99 10.24 8.25
CA SER A 37 1.61 10.75 8.07
C SER A 37 0.83 10.74 9.38
N TYR A 38 0.89 9.65 10.14
CA TYR A 38 0.27 9.52 11.45
C TYR A 38 0.79 10.58 12.44
N VAL A 39 2.10 10.72 12.56
CA VAL A 39 2.72 11.73 13.44
C VAL A 39 2.40 13.16 12.99
N ASN A 40 2.45 13.46 11.69
CA ASN A 40 2.15 14.78 11.14
C ASN A 40 0.69 15.20 11.42
N SER A 41 -0.23 14.24 11.41
CA SER A 41 -1.63 14.47 11.80
C SER A 41 -1.81 14.77 13.30
N SER A 42 -0.74 14.69 14.10
CA SER A 42 -0.80 14.67 15.57
C SER A 42 -1.63 13.49 16.10
N SER A 43 -1.47 12.31 15.49
CA SER A 43 -2.20 11.08 15.83
C SER A 43 -3.73 11.23 15.73
N LYS A 44 -4.19 12.00 14.75
CA LYS A 44 -5.63 12.23 14.51
C LYS A 44 -6.19 11.41 13.35
N LEU A 45 -5.33 10.85 12.51
CA LEU A 45 -5.73 9.81 11.56
C LEU A 45 -6.32 8.62 12.31
N ASP A 46 -7.42 8.08 11.82
CA ASP A 46 -7.94 6.80 12.28
C ASP A 46 -6.94 5.70 11.86
N ASP A 47 -6.36 5.01 12.84
CA ASP A 47 -5.38 3.95 12.58
C ASP A 47 -5.98 2.75 11.84
N ASN A 48 -7.30 2.56 11.91
CA ASN A 48 -8.02 1.57 11.11
C ASN A 48 -8.08 1.93 9.61
N ASN A 49 -7.80 3.19 9.26
CA ASN A 49 -7.80 3.71 7.89
C ASN A 49 -6.40 3.76 7.26
N ILE A 50 -5.40 3.21 7.93
CA ILE A 50 -4.02 3.14 7.44
C ILE A 50 -3.75 1.75 6.86
N PHE A 51 -3.27 1.70 5.62
CA PHE A 51 -3.01 0.45 4.89
C PHE A 51 -1.60 0.42 4.32
N GLY A 52 -1.00 -0.76 4.36
CA GLY A 52 0.33 -1.00 3.80
C GLY A 52 0.41 -2.37 3.14
N MET A 53 1.24 -2.50 2.11
CA MET A 53 1.61 -3.80 1.58
C MET A 53 3.09 -3.84 1.24
N ASP A 54 3.74 -4.96 1.53
CA ASP A 54 5.09 -5.24 1.02
C ASP A 54 5.23 -6.71 0.60
N ILE A 55 6.18 -6.98 -0.28
CA ILE A 55 6.49 -8.35 -0.72
C ILE A 55 7.35 -9.10 0.29
N ASP A 56 8.12 -8.36 1.08
CA ASP A 56 9.08 -8.89 2.04
C ASP A 56 8.46 -8.93 3.45
N SER A 57 8.41 -10.13 4.03
CA SER A 57 7.85 -10.33 5.38
C SER A 57 8.63 -9.63 6.48
N ASP A 58 9.94 -9.45 6.31
CA ASP A 58 10.75 -8.76 7.32
C ASP A 58 10.52 -7.25 7.25
N MET A 59 10.29 -6.71 6.06
CA MET A 59 9.84 -5.32 5.90
C MET A 59 8.48 -5.09 6.57
N VAL A 60 7.51 -5.99 6.36
CA VAL A 60 6.20 -5.90 7.04
C VAL A 60 6.33 -5.93 8.56
N LYS A 61 7.17 -6.80 9.13
CA LYS A 61 7.42 -6.81 10.59
C LYS A 61 8.00 -5.48 11.08
N LEU A 62 9.01 -4.95 10.37
CA LEU A 62 9.63 -3.67 10.71
C LEU A 62 8.64 -2.51 10.57
N ALA A 63 7.79 -2.55 9.56
CA ALA A 63 6.72 -1.58 9.35
C ALA A 63 5.69 -1.60 10.49
N THR A 64 5.20 -2.78 10.87
CA THR A 64 4.28 -2.92 12.02
C THR A 64 4.92 -2.41 13.31
N LEU A 65 6.20 -2.71 13.55
CA LEU A 65 6.93 -2.16 14.70
C LEU A 65 7.08 -0.63 14.62
N ASN A 66 7.38 -0.08 13.45
CA ASN A 66 7.51 1.37 13.25
C ASN A 66 6.19 2.09 13.55
N MET A 67 5.08 1.58 13.02
CA MET A 67 3.74 2.11 13.32
C MET A 67 3.45 2.06 14.83
N LEU A 68 3.67 0.91 15.47
CA LEU A 68 3.46 0.74 16.90
C LEU A 68 4.28 1.72 17.75
N LEU A 69 5.55 1.91 17.40
CA LEU A 69 6.44 2.85 18.11
C LEU A 69 6.03 4.32 17.94
N ASN A 70 5.32 4.66 16.86
CA ASN A 70 4.79 5.99 16.60
C ASN A 70 3.35 6.19 17.12
N GLY A 71 2.80 5.21 17.85
CA GLY A 71 1.52 5.32 18.54
C GLY A 71 0.30 4.87 17.73
N ASP A 72 0.51 4.19 16.60
CA ASP A 72 -0.54 3.49 15.86
C ASP A 72 -0.72 2.07 16.42
N GLY A 73 -1.97 1.60 16.57
CA GLY A 73 -2.25 0.26 17.08
C GLY A 73 -2.93 -0.68 16.09
N ASN A 74 -3.48 -0.15 14.99
CA ASN A 74 -4.44 -0.87 14.15
C ASN A 74 -4.15 -0.79 12.64
N ALA A 75 -2.99 -0.27 12.21
CA ALA A 75 -2.65 -0.22 10.79
C ALA A 75 -2.71 -1.60 10.11
N ASN A 76 -3.32 -1.65 8.94
CA ASN A 76 -3.52 -2.85 8.13
C ASN A 76 -2.31 -3.07 7.20
N ILE A 77 -1.24 -3.66 7.71
CA ILE A 77 -0.02 -3.92 6.93
C ILE A 77 0.09 -5.40 6.55
N GLU A 78 0.01 -5.69 5.25
CA GLU A 78 -0.07 -7.05 4.71
C GLU A 78 1.16 -7.45 3.90
N GLN A 79 1.61 -8.71 4.05
CA GLN A 79 2.67 -9.27 3.22
C GLN A 79 2.09 -10.03 2.04
N ARG A 80 2.48 -9.74 0.79
CA ARG A 80 2.12 -10.56 -0.36
C ARG A 80 3.30 -10.73 -1.31
N SER A 81 3.77 -11.97 -1.46
CA SER A 81 4.87 -12.33 -2.37
C SER A 81 4.42 -12.29 -3.85
N ASP A 82 5.28 -12.77 -4.76
CA ASP A 82 5.07 -12.71 -6.22
C ASP A 82 5.05 -11.25 -6.69
N LEU A 83 3.94 -10.78 -7.26
CA LEU A 83 3.80 -9.42 -7.77
C LEU A 83 3.21 -8.45 -6.74
N GLY A 84 3.06 -8.87 -5.48
CA GLY A 84 2.61 -8.01 -4.38
C GLY A 84 1.37 -7.19 -4.72
N SER A 85 1.44 -5.90 -4.44
CA SER A 85 0.35 -4.94 -4.66
C SER A 85 -0.02 -4.71 -6.12
N ILE A 86 0.71 -5.24 -7.10
CA ILE A 86 0.26 -5.28 -8.50
C ILE A 86 -0.87 -6.28 -8.66
N LEU A 87 -0.75 -7.47 -8.06
CA LEU A 87 -1.68 -8.58 -8.23
C LEU A 87 -2.71 -8.69 -7.09
N TYR A 88 -2.32 -8.32 -5.88
CA TYR A 88 -3.16 -8.41 -4.69
C TYR A 88 -3.68 -7.02 -4.30
N LYS A 89 -4.91 -6.95 -3.78
CA LYS A 89 -5.60 -5.71 -3.38
C LYS A 89 -6.38 -5.94 -2.09
N PHE A 90 -6.67 -4.88 -1.37
CA PHE A 90 -7.66 -4.89 -0.30
C PHE A 90 -9.08 -4.83 -0.88
N ASP A 91 -10.01 -5.63 -0.37
CA ASP A 91 -11.44 -5.47 -0.58
C ASP A 91 -12.06 -4.49 0.44
N LYS A 92 -13.34 -4.14 0.28
CA LYS A 92 -14.02 -3.19 1.17
C LYS A 92 -14.02 -3.66 2.63
N GLU A 93 -13.99 -4.96 2.85
CA GLU A 93 -13.95 -5.63 4.15
C GLU A 93 -12.51 -5.83 4.67
N ASN A 94 -11.52 -5.17 4.07
CA ASN A 94 -10.08 -5.21 4.42
C ASN A 94 -9.40 -6.57 4.17
N ASN A 95 -10.05 -7.54 3.52
CA ASN A 95 -9.40 -8.78 3.15
C ASN A 95 -8.53 -8.59 1.92
N ILE A 96 -7.50 -9.44 1.77
CA ILE A 96 -6.73 -9.47 0.55
C ILE A 96 -7.40 -10.36 -0.50
N ILE A 97 -7.57 -9.78 -1.68
CA ILE A 97 -8.10 -10.43 -2.87
C ILE A 97 -7.08 -10.38 -4.01
N LYS A 98 -7.17 -11.36 -4.89
CA LYS A 98 -6.33 -11.46 -6.09
C LYS A 98 -7.08 -10.87 -7.28
N LEU A 99 -6.41 -10.07 -8.09
CA LEU A 99 -6.95 -9.61 -9.37
C LEU A 99 -7.00 -10.76 -10.38
N ASP A 100 -8.06 -10.78 -11.19
CA ASP A 100 -8.13 -11.62 -12.38
C ASP A 100 -7.78 -10.75 -13.59
N PRO A 101 -6.57 -10.91 -14.15
CA PRO A 101 -6.11 -10.07 -15.25
C PRO A 101 -6.96 -10.22 -16.51
N ASN A 102 -7.73 -11.30 -16.66
CA ASN A 102 -8.58 -11.49 -17.84
C ASN A 102 -9.87 -10.67 -17.78
N ILE A 103 -10.33 -10.33 -16.57
CA ILE A 103 -11.61 -9.64 -16.34
C ILE A 103 -11.36 -8.16 -16.00
N ASN A 104 -10.25 -7.86 -15.33
CA ASN A 104 -9.93 -6.51 -14.86
C ASN A 104 -9.17 -5.65 -15.89
N ILE A 105 -9.15 -6.03 -17.17
CA ILE A 105 -8.52 -5.26 -18.24
C ILE A 105 -9.20 -3.89 -18.44
N ASN A 106 -8.46 -2.92 -18.98
CA ASN A 106 -8.96 -1.61 -19.42
C ASN A 106 -9.70 -0.79 -18.34
N GLY A 107 -9.42 -1.01 -17.06
CA GLY A 107 -10.02 -0.22 -15.98
C GLY A 107 -11.33 -0.77 -15.42
N LEU A 108 -11.77 -1.96 -15.85
CA LEU A 108 -12.96 -2.64 -15.31
C LEU A 108 -12.67 -3.35 -13.97
N TRP A 109 -12.05 -2.61 -13.04
CA TRP A 109 -11.58 -3.15 -11.75
C TRP A 109 -12.70 -3.58 -10.81
N ASP A 110 -13.88 -2.95 -10.95
CA ASP A 110 -15.03 -3.18 -10.07
C ASP A 110 -16.01 -4.24 -10.62
N ASN A 111 -15.82 -4.71 -11.86
CA ASN A 111 -16.59 -5.82 -12.42
C ASN A 111 -15.84 -7.13 -12.16
N ARG A 112 -16.23 -7.83 -11.09
CA ARG A 112 -15.54 -9.04 -10.63
C ARG A 112 -16.50 -10.21 -10.52
N ALA A 113 -16.01 -11.41 -10.83
CA ALA A 113 -16.80 -12.64 -10.77
C ALA A 113 -17.06 -13.14 -9.34
N ASP A 114 -16.35 -12.61 -8.34
CA ASP A 114 -16.47 -12.97 -6.93
C ASP A 114 -17.42 -12.04 -6.14
N ASP A 115 -18.13 -11.14 -6.84
CA ASP A 115 -19.02 -10.12 -6.26
C ASP A 115 -18.38 -9.20 -5.21
N LYS A 116 -17.05 -9.21 -5.10
CA LYS A 116 -16.29 -8.35 -4.19
C LYS A 116 -16.00 -7.00 -4.83
N ALA A 117 -15.87 -5.97 -4.00
CA ALA A 117 -15.46 -4.64 -4.43
C ALA A 117 -14.05 -4.31 -3.92
N LEU A 118 -13.21 -3.71 -4.77
CA LEU A 118 -11.91 -3.21 -4.35
C LEU A 118 -12.07 -2.05 -3.38
N LYS A 119 -11.21 -1.99 -2.35
CA LYS A 119 -11.07 -0.80 -1.51
C LYS A 119 -10.57 0.37 -2.37
N LYS A 120 -11.10 1.56 -2.09
CA LYS A 120 -10.64 2.82 -2.65
C LYS A 120 -9.92 3.58 -1.54
N PHE A 121 -8.93 4.37 -1.92
CA PHE A 121 -8.07 5.12 -1.01
C PHE A 121 -8.13 6.59 -1.43
N ASP A 122 -8.21 7.47 -0.45
CA ASP A 122 -8.21 8.91 -0.65
C ASP A 122 -6.78 9.40 -0.88
N VAL A 123 -5.80 8.76 -0.21
CA VAL A 123 -4.38 9.11 -0.31
C VAL A 123 -3.53 7.89 -0.64
N VAL A 124 -2.61 8.08 -1.58
CA VAL A 124 -1.52 7.15 -1.87
C VAL A 124 -0.19 7.87 -1.70
N LEU A 125 0.61 7.43 -0.72
CA LEU A 125 1.96 7.94 -0.48
C LEU A 125 2.92 6.75 -0.52
N THR A 126 3.84 6.75 -1.47
CA THR A 126 4.65 5.56 -1.74
C THR A 126 5.94 5.87 -2.49
N ASN A 127 6.93 4.99 -2.36
CA ASN A 127 8.14 4.97 -3.17
C ASN A 127 8.28 3.58 -3.80
N PRO A 128 7.70 3.37 -4.99
CA PRO A 128 7.67 2.05 -5.62
C PRO A 128 9.08 1.62 -6.06
N PRO A 129 9.32 0.32 -6.30
CA PRO A 129 10.64 -0.17 -6.64
C PRO A 129 11.08 0.28 -8.04
N PHE A 130 12.18 1.03 -8.11
CA PHE A 130 12.74 1.56 -9.38
C PHE A 130 14.05 0.91 -9.84
N GLY A 131 14.79 0.23 -8.96
CA GLY A 131 16.08 -0.38 -9.30
C GLY A 131 15.93 -1.62 -10.17
N GLN A 132 16.86 -1.89 -11.10
CA GLN A 132 16.76 -3.00 -12.08
C GLN A 132 16.42 -4.37 -11.45
N GLU A 133 16.89 -4.65 -10.24
CA GLU A 133 16.63 -5.91 -9.55
C GLU A 133 15.24 -6.02 -8.91
N ARG A 134 14.58 -4.88 -8.63
CA ARG A 134 13.31 -4.80 -7.90
C ARG A 134 12.16 -4.24 -8.73
N ALA A 135 12.46 -3.51 -9.79
CA ALA A 135 11.46 -2.97 -10.70
C ALA A 135 10.74 -4.11 -11.41
N PHE A 136 9.42 -3.98 -11.50
CA PHE A 136 8.61 -4.93 -12.22
C PHE A 136 8.76 -4.71 -13.73
N TYR A 137 9.16 -5.77 -14.44
CA TYR A 137 9.16 -5.85 -15.89
C TYR A 137 8.43 -7.13 -16.28
N PRO A 138 7.41 -7.09 -17.16
CA PRO A 138 6.73 -8.30 -17.60
C PRO A 138 7.71 -9.26 -18.28
N ARG A 139 7.77 -10.52 -17.84
CA ARG A 139 8.69 -11.53 -18.39
C ARG A 139 8.00 -12.63 -19.17
N ASN A 140 6.68 -12.73 -19.05
CA ASN A 140 5.89 -13.81 -19.65
C ASN A 140 4.48 -13.31 -20.04
N GLU A 141 3.69 -14.17 -20.69
CA GLU A 141 2.33 -13.83 -21.14
C GLU A 141 1.38 -13.49 -19.97
N ARG A 142 1.54 -14.17 -18.82
CA ARG A 142 0.75 -13.89 -17.61
C ARG A 142 1.03 -12.48 -17.09
N ASP A 143 2.30 -12.05 -17.06
CA ASP A 143 2.68 -10.72 -16.60
C ASP A 143 2.17 -9.63 -17.56
N ASN A 144 2.19 -9.90 -18.87
CA ASN A 144 1.67 -8.96 -19.87
C ASN A 144 0.16 -8.72 -19.75
N LYS A 145 -0.60 -9.69 -19.22
CA LYS A 145 -2.04 -9.52 -18.98
C LYS A 145 -2.36 -8.59 -17.80
N LEU A 146 -1.35 -8.22 -16.99
CA LEU A 146 -1.50 -7.31 -15.85
C LEU A 146 -1.31 -5.84 -16.23
N LEU A 147 -0.86 -5.54 -17.45
CA LEU A 147 -0.75 -4.20 -18.01
C LEU A 147 -2.02 -3.83 -18.77
#